data_AF-A0A3P8UZH9-F1
#
_entry.id   AF-A0A3P8UZH9-F1
#
_cell.length_a   1.000
_cell.length_b   1.000
_cell.length_c   1.000
_cell.angle_alpha   90.00
_cell.angle_beta   90.00
_cell.angle_gamma   90.00
#
_symmetry.space_group_name_H-M   'P 1'
#
loop_
_entity.id
_entity.type
_entity.pdbx_description
1 polymer ?
#
loop_
_entity_poly.entity_id
_entity_poly.type
_entity_poly.pdbx_seq_one_letter_code
_entity_poly.pdbx_strand_id
1 'polypeptide(L)'
;GGRAQRRQRQAEVEESLRPYIGRVQPKLCELLKCSFPVGSWCQVVEEKGDLVPKCVCPKSCPRQRAPVCSVVGKTYTNECLLHKEACRKRRRSGLAHTGACLPQAKCSDEELGQFPYRLLDWFLLLSRMGRFHTPATPPQRCLSHTQRTRLAQERFTLLDRNQDGKLSRRDLRKLRYKRMPLEHCAPQFFSCDYNRNKKVTLTEWTSCLVDRSEAWFYRFMT
;
A
#
# COMPACT_ATOMS: atom_id res chain seq x y z
N GLY A 1 -47.42 -14.70 -15.47
CA GLY A 1 -46.30 -15.59 -15.12
C GLY A 1 -44.89 -15.11 -15.50
N GLY A 2 -44.68 -14.00 -16.23
CA GLY A 2 -43.33 -13.66 -16.74
C GLY A 2 -42.40 -12.88 -15.80
N ARG A 3 -42.93 -12.07 -14.86
CA ARG A 3 -42.11 -11.21 -13.97
C ARG A 3 -41.39 -12.00 -12.87
N ALA A 4 -42.03 -13.07 -12.39
CA ALA A 4 -41.45 -13.99 -11.39
C ALA A 4 -40.32 -14.85 -12.00
N GLN A 5 -40.53 -15.38 -13.20
CA GLN A 5 -39.51 -16.15 -13.93
C GLN A 5 -38.30 -15.30 -14.32
N ARG A 6 -38.49 -14.02 -14.66
CA ARG A 6 -37.38 -13.08 -14.96
C ARG A 6 -36.56 -12.75 -13.71
N ARG A 7 -37.21 -12.63 -12.54
CA ARG A 7 -36.54 -12.46 -11.23
C ARG A 7 -35.80 -13.71 -10.79
N GLN A 8 -36.36 -14.91 -10.99
CA GLN A 8 -35.67 -16.18 -10.73
C GLN A 8 -34.44 -16.34 -11.63
N ARG A 9 -34.55 -16.08 -12.94
CA ARG A 9 -33.38 -16.11 -13.84
C ARG A 9 -32.34 -15.05 -13.53
N GLN A 10 -32.74 -13.86 -13.08
CA GLN A 10 -31.81 -12.83 -12.61
C GLN A 10 -31.11 -13.25 -11.31
N ALA A 11 -31.81 -13.87 -10.36
CA ALA A 11 -31.23 -14.40 -9.12
C ALA A 11 -30.27 -15.58 -9.39
N GLU A 12 -30.60 -16.49 -10.31
CA GLU A 12 -29.72 -17.60 -10.72
C GLU A 12 -28.45 -17.10 -11.45
N VAL A 13 -28.59 -16.07 -12.29
CA VAL A 13 -27.43 -15.42 -12.94
C VAL A 13 -26.56 -14.68 -11.92
N GLU A 14 -27.17 -14.01 -10.94
CA GLU A 14 -26.46 -13.32 -9.86
C GLU A 14 -25.75 -14.30 -8.90
N GLU A 15 -26.31 -15.49 -8.70
CA GLU A 15 -25.67 -16.58 -7.96
C GLU A 15 -24.51 -17.24 -8.75
N SER A 16 -24.64 -17.36 -10.07
CA SER A 16 -23.57 -17.84 -10.97
C SER A 16 -22.43 -16.83 -11.19
N LEU A 17 -22.65 -15.53 -10.93
CA LEU A 17 -21.64 -14.47 -11.09
C LEU A 17 -20.92 -14.14 -9.78
N ARG A 18 -21.28 -14.78 -8.66
CA ARG A 18 -20.48 -14.68 -7.44
C ARG A 18 -19.10 -15.28 -7.75
N PRO A 19 -18.00 -14.53 -7.52
CA PRO A 19 -16.67 -15.11 -7.62
C PRO A 19 -16.64 -16.33 -6.70
N TYR A 20 -16.29 -17.51 -7.23
CA TYR A 20 -16.04 -18.68 -6.40
C TYR A 20 -14.82 -18.41 -5.50
N ILE A 21 -15.08 -17.74 -4.39
CA ILE A 21 -14.25 -17.73 -3.21
C ILE A 21 -14.82 -18.90 -2.42
N GLY A 22 -14.23 -20.09 -2.56
CA GLY A 22 -14.70 -21.29 -1.86
C GLY A 22 -15.00 -20.94 -0.40
N ARG A 23 -16.21 -21.27 0.07
CA ARG A 23 -16.81 -20.86 1.36
C ARG A 23 -15.77 -20.42 2.40
N VAL A 24 -15.46 -19.13 2.42
CA VAL A 24 -14.68 -18.52 3.49
C VAL A 24 -15.68 -18.29 4.61
N GLN A 25 -15.58 -19.04 5.71
CA GLN A 25 -16.03 -18.51 6.99
C GLN A 25 -14.97 -17.49 7.43
N PRO A 26 -15.26 -16.18 7.37
CA PRO A 26 -14.26 -15.10 7.45
C PRO A 26 -13.35 -15.15 8.69
N LYS A 27 -13.86 -15.60 9.83
CA LYS A 27 -13.16 -15.45 11.12
C LYS A 27 -11.87 -16.27 11.26
N LEU A 28 -11.71 -17.41 10.58
CA LEU A 28 -10.61 -18.34 10.86
C LEU A 28 -9.26 -17.87 10.31
N CYS A 29 -9.25 -17.27 9.12
CA CYS A 29 -8.03 -16.78 8.47
C CYS A 29 -7.72 -15.30 8.75
N GLU A 30 -8.65 -14.54 9.33
CA GLU A 30 -8.45 -13.12 9.67
C GLU A 30 -7.34 -12.91 10.72
N LEU A 31 -7.19 -13.85 11.66
CA LEU A 31 -6.23 -13.74 12.76
C LEU A 31 -4.88 -14.43 12.45
N LEU A 32 -4.84 -15.33 11.47
CA LEU A 32 -3.65 -16.13 11.18
C LEU A 32 -2.70 -15.42 10.21
N LYS A 33 -1.56 -14.93 10.72
CA LYS A 33 -0.50 -14.33 9.92
C LYS A 33 0.54 -15.35 9.48
N CYS A 34 0.46 -15.78 8.23
CA CYS A 34 1.40 -16.72 7.65
C CYS A 34 2.82 -16.12 7.51
N SER A 35 3.76 -16.65 8.28
CA SER A 35 5.17 -16.26 8.26
C SER A 35 6.09 -17.32 7.68
N PHE A 36 5.70 -18.59 7.76
CA PHE A 36 6.41 -19.72 7.19
C PHE A 36 5.41 -20.69 6.54
N PRO A 37 5.72 -21.26 5.36
CA PRO A 37 6.81 -20.89 4.46
C PRO A 37 6.65 -19.46 3.90
N VAL A 38 7.75 -18.78 3.54
CA VAL A 38 7.68 -17.37 3.12
C VAL A 38 6.84 -17.21 1.86
N GLY A 39 5.80 -16.37 1.92
CA GLY A 39 4.86 -16.16 0.82
C GLY A 39 3.65 -17.09 0.82
N SER A 40 3.51 -17.96 1.84
CA SER A 40 2.26 -18.70 2.08
C SER A 40 1.12 -17.76 2.46
N TRP A 41 -0.09 -18.28 2.27
CA TRP A 41 -1.34 -17.59 2.59
C TRP A 41 -2.25 -18.51 3.40
N CYS A 42 -3.17 -17.91 4.15
CA CYS A 42 -4.11 -18.69 4.95
C CYS A 42 -5.21 -19.25 4.06
N GLN A 43 -5.39 -20.56 4.13
CA GLN A 43 -6.50 -21.26 3.52
C GLN A 43 -7.16 -22.12 4.60
N VAL A 44 -8.49 -22.04 4.69
CA VAL A 44 -9.26 -22.95 5.53
C VAL A 44 -9.30 -24.31 4.83
N VAL A 45 -8.84 -25.35 5.52
CA VAL A 45 -8.89 -26.72 5.05
C VAL A 45 -9.75 -27.54 6.01
N GLU A 46 -10.42 -28.56 5.48
CA GLU A 46 -11.17 -29.51 6.28
C GLU A 46 -10.24 -30.65 6.69
N GLU A 47 -10.11 -30.89 8.00
CA GLU A 47 -9.28 -31.93 8.57
C GLU A 47 -10.10 -32.68 9.63
N LYS A 48 -10.38 -33.96 9.38
CA LYS A 48 -11.17 -34.82 10.29
C LYS A 48 -12.56 -34.26 10.66
N GLY A 49 -13.19 -33.52 9.74
CA GLY A 49 -14.51 -32.90 9.95
C GLY A 49 -14.45 -31.50 10.56
N ASP A 50 -13.27 -31.02 10.95
CA ASP A 50 -13.07 -29.68 11.47
C ASP A 50 -12.50 -28.74 10.38
N LEU A 51 -13.03 -27.53 10.32
CA LEU A 51 -12.46 -26.46 9.51
C LEU A 51 -11.29 -25.85 10.27
N VAL A 52 -10.07 -25.93 9.71
CA VAL A 52 -8.85 -25.42 10.34
C VAL A 52 -8.13 -24.44 9.41
N PRO A 53 -7.63 -23.29 9.91
CA PRO A 53 -6.88 -22.34 9.09
C PRO A 53 -5.43 -22.82 8.97
N LYS A 54 -4.94 -23.05 7.75
CA LYS A 54 -3.55 -23.44 7.51
C LYS A 54 -2.84 -22.48 6.57
N CYS A 55 -1.55 -22.26 6.83
CA CYS A 55 -0.68 -21.51 5.94
C CYS A 55 -0.16 -22.43 4.83
N VAL A 56 -0.64 -22.20 3.61
CA VAL A 56 -0.37 -23.10 2.48
C VAL A 56 0.34 -22.39 1.34
N CYS A 57 1.04 -23.17 0.53
CA CYS A 57 1.59 -22.72 -0.74
C CYS A 57 0.86 -23.42 -1.88
N PRO A 58 0.02 -22.70 -2.64
CA PRO A 58 -0.78 -23.32 -3.69
C PRO A 58 0.12 -23.88 -4.80
N LYS A 59 -0.02 -25.18 -5.09
CA LYS A 59 0.68 -25.87 -6.19
C LYS A 59 -0.10 -25.73 -7.50
N SER A 60 -1.43 -25.82 -7.43
CA SER A 60 -2.37 -25.59 -8.52
C SER A 60 -3.27 -24.41 -8.19
N CYS A 61 -3.80 -23.75 -9.22
CA CYS A 61 -4.74 -22.65 -9.07
C CYS A 61 -5.91 -22.83 -10.03
N PRO A 62 -7.13 -22.40 -9.64
CA PRO A 62 -8.27 -22.40 -10.54
C PRO A 62 -8.00 -21.51 -11.75
N ARG A 63 -8.61 -21.85 -12.90
CA ARG A 63 -8.52 -21.05 -14.14
C ARG A 63 -9.45 -19.84 -14.15
N GLN A 64 -10.09 -19.53 -13.03
CA GLN A 64 -10.98 -18.39 -12.88
C GLN A 64 -10.25 -17.07 -13.15
N ARG A 65 -10.90 -16.20 -13.92
CA ARG A 65 -10.45 -14.83 -14.17
C ARG A 65 -11.14 -13.91 -13.17
N ALA A 66 -10.46 -13.64 -12.07
CA ALA A 66 -10.88 -12.72 -11.02
C ALA A 66 -9.67 -11.85 -10.67
N PRO A 67 -9.33 -10.87 -11.52
CA PRO A 67 -8.04 -10.18 -11.45
C PRO A 67 -7.85 -9.51 -10.09
N VAL A 68 -6.60 -9.49 -9.63
CA VAL A 68 -6.22 -8.83 -8.39
C VAL A 68 -4.93 -8.03 -8.57
N CYS A 69 -4.81 -6.95 -7.81
CA CYS A 69 -3.59 -6.17 -7.73
C CYS A 69 -2.81 -6.53 -6.47
N SER A 70 -1.52 -6.81 -6.64
CA SER A 70 -0.62 -7.01 -5.50
C SER A 70 -0.12 -5.69 -4.92
N VAL A 71 0.33 -5.70 -3.66
CA VAL A 71 1.02 -4.56 -3.00
C VAL A 71 2.33 -4.14 -3.68
N VAL A 72 2.76 -4.83 -4.74
CA VAL A 72 3.91 -4.46 -5.57
C VAL A 72 3.50 -3.88 -6.92
N GLY A 73 2.22 -3.60 -7.15
CA GLY A 73 1.73 -2.99 -8.39
C GLY A 73 1.74 -3.93 -9.58
N LYS A 74 1.69 -5.25 -9.34
CA LYS A 74 1.57 -6.29 -10.37
C LYS A 74 0.18 -6.92 -10.34
N THR A 75 -0.47 -6.95 -11.50
CA THR A 75 -1.75 -7.63 -11.71
C THR A 75 -1.57 -9.13 -11.85
N TYR A 76 -2.43 -9.91 -11.21
CA TYR A 76 -2.53 -11.36 -11.35
C TYR A 76 -3.95 -11.74 -11.81
N THR A 77 -4.07 -12.81 -12.57
CA THR A 77 -5.38 -13.29 -13.09
C THR A 77 -6.34 -13.70 -11.97
N ASN A 78 -5.80 -14.14 -10.82
CA ASN A 78 -6.54 -14.39 -9.59
C ASN A 78 -5.60 -14.38 -8.36
N GLU A 79 -6.20 -14.33 -7.16
CA GLU A 79 -5.50 -14.29 -5.88
C GLU A 79 -4.64 -15.54 -5.63
N CYS A 80 -5.08 -16.72 -6.07
CA CYS A 80 -4.29 -17.93 -5.96
C CYS A 80 -2.95 -17.80 -6.70
N LEU A 81 -2.96 -17.25 -7.93
CA LEU A 81 -1.73 -17.07 -8.71
C LEU A 81 -0.77 -16.06 -8.07
N LEU A 82 -1.31 -15.02 -7.42
CA LEU A 82 -0.51 -14.09 -6.62
C LEU A 82 0.24 -14.84 -5.51
N HIS A 83 -0.46 -15.64 -4.70
CA HIS A 83 0.15 -16.36 -3.60
C HIS A 83 1.04 -17.53 -4.05
N LYS A 84 0.71 -18.16 -5.18
CA LYS A 84 1.55 -19.17 -5.82
C LYS A 84 2.90 -18.59 -6.22
N GLU A 85 2.92 -17.42 -6.87
CA GLU A 85 4.16 -16.73 -7.22
C GLU A 85 4.92 -16.27 -5.96
N ALA A 86 4.22 -15.69 -4.98
CA ALA A 86 4.79 -15.23 -3.72
C ALA A 86 5.55 -16.36 -3.00
N CYS A 87 4.90 -17.52 -2.84
CA CYS A 87 5.54 -18.67 -2.22
C CYS A 87 6.67 -19.25 -3.07
N ARG A 88 6.49 -19.43 -4.39
CA ARG A 88 7.54 -19.95 -5.28
C ARG A 88 8.81 -19.10 -5.22
N LYS A 89 8.66 -17.78 -5.16
CA LYS A 89 9.78 -16.83 -5.09
C LYS A 89 10.29 -16.60 -3.67
N ARG A 90 9.70 -17.23 -2.65
CA ARG A 90 9.96 -16.97 -1.22
C ARG A 90 9.91 -15.46 -0.88
N ARG A 91 8.90 -14.76 -1.41
CA ARG A 91 8.71 -13.31 -1.22
C ARG A 91 7.36 -13.01 -0.60
N ARG A 92 7.33 -12.08 0.36
CA ARG A 92 6.07 -11.55 0.91
C ARG A 92 5.43 -10.61 -0.11
N SER A 93 4.32 -11.04 -0.70
CA SER A 93 3.47 -10.24 -1.58
C SER A 93 2.03 -10.51 -1.17
N GLY A 94 1.31 -9.46 -0.78
CA GLY A 94 -0.10 -9.53 -0.41
C GLY A 94 -1.00 -8.89 -1.46
N LEU A 95 -2.30 -9.10 -1.30
CA LEU A 95 -3.35 -8.40 -2.03
C LEU A 95 -3.35 -6.90 -1.63
N ALA A 96 -3.33 -6.02 -2.63
CA ALA A 96 -3.56 -4.59 -2.44
C ALA A 96 -5.07 -4.30 -2.55
N HIS A 97 -5.66 -4.67 -3.68
CA HIS A 97 -7.08 -4.55 -3.94
C HIS A 97 -7.54 -5.60 -4.96
N THR A 98 -8.84 -5.87 -4.98
CA THR A 98 -9.49 -6.66 -6.02
C THR A 98 -9.57 -5.87 -7.33
N GLY A 99 -9.56 -6.55 -8.47
CA GLY A 99 -9.43 -5.92 -9.79
C GLY A 99 -7.98 -5.85 -10.29
N ALA A 100 -7.81 -5.53 -11.58
CA ALA A 100 -6.49 -5.29 -12.14
C ALA A 100 -5.84 -4.08 -11.47
N CYS A 101 -4.50 -4.07 -11.32
CA CYS A 101 -3.83 -2.85 -10.92
C CYS A 101 -4.21 -1.74 -11.89
N LEU A 102 -4.45 -0.55 -11.35
CA LEU A 102 -4.47 0.65 -12.16
C LEU A 102 -3.19 0.67 -13.01
N PRO A 103 -3.24 1.13 -14.28
CA PRO A 103 -2.03 1.38 -15.04
C PRO A 103 -1.07 2.12 -14.13
N GLN A 104 0.20 1.73 -14.10
CA GLN A 104 1.22 2.60 -13.51
C GLN A 104 1.21 3.85 -14.39
N ALA A 105 0.36 4.82 -14.03
CA ALA A 105 0.36 6.12 -14.65
C ALA A 105 1.80 6.58 -14.52
N LYS A 106 2.41 6.97 -15.64
CA LYS A 106 3.68 7.69 -15.56
C LYS A 106 3.37 8.88 -14.67
N CYS A 107 4.05 8.97 -13.53
CA CYS A 107 3.91 10.13 -12.66
C CYS A 107 4.22 11.35 -13.51
N SER A 108 3.22 12.22 -13.69
CA SER A 108 3.42 13.48 -14.41
C SER A 108 4.31 14.41 -13.58
N ASP A 109 4.97 15.36 -14.24
CA ASP A 109 5.82 16.33 -13.55
C ASP A 109 5.01 17.14 -12.52
N GLU A 110 3.74 17.42 -12.81
CA GLU A 110 2.81 18.06 -11.88
C GLU A 110 2.52 17.19 -10.65
N GLU A 111 2.14 15.92 -10.85
CA GLU A 111 1.88 15.00 -9.74
C GLU A 111 3.14 14.77 -8.89
N LEU A 112 4.31 14.73 -9.51
CA LEU A 112 5.61 14.57 -8.84
C LEU A 112 5.93 15.80 -8.00
N GLY A 113 5.70 17.01 -8.53
CA GLY A 113 5.90 18.27 -7.82
C GLY A 113 4.97 18.46 -6.62
N GLN A 114 3.72 17.96 -6.71
CA GLN A 114 2.75 17.98 -5.61
C GLN A 114 2.97 16.87 -4.57
N PHE A 115 3.75 15.82 -4.90
CA PHE A 115 3.98 14.67 -4.01
C PHE A 115 4.53 15.03 -2.61
N PRO A 116 5.54 15.91 -2.45
CA PRO A 116 6.09 16.28 -1.16
C PRO A 116 5.05 16.87 -0.21
N TYR A 117 4.13 17.68 -0.74
CA TYR A 117 3.05 18.30 0.03
C TYR A 117 2.10 17.24 0.59
N ARG A 118 1.66 16.29 -0.24
CA ARG A 118 0.80 15.17 0.20
C ARG A 118 1.51 14.29 1.23
N LEU A 119 2.81 14.08 1.07
CA LEU A 119 3.63 13.31 2.01
C LEU A 119 3.75 14.00 3.38
N LEU A 120 3.95 15.32 3.40
CA LEU A 120 4.00 16.12 4.62
C LEU A 120 2.65 16.20 5.32
N ASP A 121 1.56 16.36 4.56
CA ASP A 121 0.19 16.30 5.11
C ASP A 121 -0.08 14.93 5.73
N TRP A 122 0.38 13.86 5.08
CA TRP A 122 0.28 12.52 5.65
C TRP A 122 1.11 12.36 6.93
N PHE A 123 2.31 12.94 7.01
CA PHE A 123 3.08 12.96 8.27
C PHE A 123 2.34 13.69 9.37
N LEU A 124 1.72 14.84 9.06
CA LEU A 124 0.89 15.57 10.00
C LEU A 124 -0.27 14.73 10.51
N LEU A 125 -0.98 14.03 9.63
CA LEU A 125 -2.07 13.12 10.00
C LEU A 125 -1.57 12.01 10.93
N LEU A 126 -0.44 11.36 10.60
CA LEU A 126 0.15 10.32 11.45
C LEU A 126 0.55 10.85 12.83
N SER A 127 1.13 12.04 12.91
CA SER A 127 1.50 12.67 14.18
C SER A 127 0.29 12.99 15.05
N ARG A 128 -0.88 13.22 14.43
CA ARG A 128 -2.16 13.47 15.14
C ARG A 128 -2.86 12.19 15.60
N MET A 129 -2.80 11.11 14.83
CA MET A 129 -3.49 9.84 15.17
C MET A 129 -2.93 9.11 16.42
N GLY A 130 -1.87 9.61 17.05
CA GLY A 130 -1.33 9.10 18.32
C GLY A 130 -1.64 9.98 19.54
N ARG A 131 -2.37 11.10 19.39
CA ARG A 131 -2.72 12.02 20.49
C ARG A 131 -4.24 12.10 20.59
N PHE A 132 -4.81 11.99 21.80
CA PHE A 132 -6.24 12.16 22.04
C PHE A 132 -6.71 13.48 21.40
N HIS A 133 -7.76 13.40 20.58
CA HIS A 133 -8.26 14.52 19.78
C HIS A 133 -8.60 15.73 20.66
N THR A 134 -7.88 16.84 20.49
CA THR A 134 -8.35 18.15 20.95
C THR A 134 -9.17 18.81 19.85
N PRO A 135 -10.36 19.37 20.14
CA PRO A 135 -11.28 19.88 19.11
C PRO A 135 -10.81 21.15 18.39
N ALA A 136 -9.66 21.71 18.76
CA ALA A 136 -9.14 22.96 18.20
C ALA A 136 -8.10 22.72 17.10
N THR A 137 -8.34 21.77 16.20
CA THR A 137 -7.41 21.54 15.09
C THR A 137 -7.77 22.47 13.93
N PRO A 138 -6.88 23.36 13.48
CA PRO A 138 -7.16 24.22 12.33
C PRO A 138 -7.53 23.37 11.10
N PRO A 139 -8.47 23.84 10.25
CA PRO A 139 -8.72 23.21 8.96
C PRO A 139 -7.40 23.14 8.18
N GLN A 140 -7.23 22.09 7.35
CA GLN A 140 -6.06 21.92 6.47
C GLN A 140 -5.78 23.23 5.71
N ARG A 141 -4.83 24.01 6.23
CA ARG A 141 -4.36 25.27 5.66
C ARG A 141 -2.84 25.25 5.73
N CYS A 142 -2.26 25.77 4.65
CA CYS A 142 -0.88 25.72 4.24
C CYS A 142 0.11 25.70 5.42
N LEU A 143 0.82 24.58 5.56
CA LEU A 143 1.96 24.49 6.47
C LEU A 143 3.00 25.56 6.09
N SER A 144 3.55 26.27 7.08
CA SER A 144 4.70 27.14 6.86
C SER A 144 5.95 26.31 6.54
N HIS A 145 6.96 26.93 5.93
CA HIS A 145 8.28 26.32 5.72
C HIS A 145 8.82 25.67 6.99
N THR A 146 8.78 26.39 8.12
CA THR A 146 9.24 25.90 9.42
C THR A 146 8.44 24.68 9.92
N GLN A 147 7.12 24.66 9.71
CA GLN A 147 6.27 23.51 10.07
C GLN A 147 6.57 22.30 9.18
N ARG A 148 6.79 22.49 7.88
CA ARG A 148 7.17 21.43 6.94
C ARG A 148 8.53 20.83 7.31
N THR A 149 9.53 21.68 7.57
CA THR A 149 10.87 21.27 7.99
C THR A 149 10.83 20.48 9.29
N ARG A 150 10.04 20.93 10.27
CA ARG A 150 9.86 20.20 11.53
C ARG A 150 9.24 18.83 11.32
N LEU A 151 8.15 18.72 10.54
CA LEU A 151 7.52 17.44 10.23
C LEU A 151 8.46 16.48 9.49
N ALA A 152 9.25 17.00 8.55
CA ALA A 152 10.26 16.23 7.84
C ALA A 152 11.34 15.71 8.81
N GLN A 153 11.87 16.56 9.69
CA GLN A 153 12.88 16.20 10.70
C GLN A 153 12.35 15.18 11.71
N GLU A 154 11.17 15.42 12.29
CA GLU A 154 10.51 14.49 13.22
C GLU A 154 10.28 13.13 12.55
N ARG A 155 9.93 13.11 11.27
CA ARG A 155 9.76 11.84 10.55
C ARG A 155 11.09 11.15 10.26
N PHE A 156 12.13 11.91 9.94
CA PHE A 156 13.47 11.37 9.72
C PHE A 156 13.97 10.62 10.96
N THR A 157 13.89 11.23 12.13
CA THR A 157 14.36 10.63 13.39
C THR A 157 13.59 9.36 13.75
N LEU A 158 12.29 9.30 13.45
CA LEU A 158 11.48 8.09 13.64
C LEU A 158 11.87 6.93 12.69
N LEU A 159 12.37 7.26 11.49
CA LEU A 159 12.81 6.27 10.51
C LEU A 159 14.24 5.79 10.77
N ASP A 160 15.13 6.68 11.24
CA ASP A 160 16.53 6.44 11.58
C ASP A 160 16.67 5.72 12.93
N ARG A 161 16.31 4.43 12.97
CA ARG A 161 16.34 3.63 14.22
C ARG A 161 17.75 3.32 14.72
N ASN A 162 18.69 3.19 13.80
CA ASN A 162 20.09 2.93 14.09
C ASN A 162 20.86 4.21 14.42
N GLN A 163 20.20 5.38 14.32
CA GLN A 163 20.74 6.68 14.69
C GLN A 163 22.07 6.99 14.00
N ASP A 164 22.25 6.51 12.76
CA ASP A 164 23.47 6.77 11.99
C ASP A 164 23.38 8.07 11.18
N GLY A 165 22.31 8.85 11.39
CA GLY A 165 22.04 10.12 10.73
C GLY A 165 21.69 9.96 9.25
N LYS A 166 21.37 8.74 8.81
CA LYS A 166 21.20 8.39 7.39
C LYS A 166 20.09 7.36 7.18
N LEU A 167 19.12 7.69 6.32
CA LEU A 167 18.07 6.73 5.95
C LEU A 167 18.55 5.79 4.85
N SER A 168 18.65 4.50 5.18
CA SER A 168 18.91 3.46 4.19
C SER A 168 17.63 3.03 3.46
N ARG A 169 17.77 2.28 2.36
CA ARG A 169 16.62 1.62 1.71
C ARG A 169 15.79 0.74 2.64
N ARG A 170 16.38 0.20 3.72
CA ARG A 170 15.65 -0.62 4.71
C ARG A 170 14.77 0.26 5.60
N ASP A 171 15.22 1.47 5.92
CA ASP A 171 14.49 2.42 6.76
C ASP A 171 13.34 3.06 5.99
N LEU A 172 13.59 3.48 4.76
CA LEU A 172 12.53 3.99 3.87
C LEU A 172 11.44 2.94 3.57
N ARG A 173 11.77 1.63 3.60
CA ARG A 173 10.77 0.55 3.47
C ARG A 173 9.78 0.53 4.64
N LYS A 174 10.18 0.98 5.84
CA LYS A 174 9.32 1.06 7.04
C LYS A 174 8.30 2.19 6.92
N LEU A 175 8.50 3.17 6.04
CA LEU A 175 7.55 4.24 5.77
C LEU A 175 6.24 3.71 5.18
N ARG A 176 6.21 2.46 4.68
CA ARG A 176 5.04 1.83 4.03
C ARG A 176 4.38 2.76 3.00
N TYR A 177 5.19 3.51 2.24
CA TYR A 177 4.73 4.49 1.24
C TYR A 177 3.70 3.92 0.23
N LYS A 178 3.69 2.60 0.07
CA LYS A 178 2.67 1.83 -0.67
C LYS A 178 1.24 1.93 -0.13
N ARG A 179 1.05 2.51 1.05
CA ARG A 179 -0.26 2.79 1.67
C ARG A 179 -0.62 4.27 1.58
N MET A 180 0.24 5.09 0.95
CA MET A 180 0.06 6.52 0.82
C MET A 180 -0.68 6.84 -0.49
N PRO A 181 -1.51 7.90 -0.55
CA PRO A 181 -2.15 8.34 -1.79
C PRO A 181 -1.14 8.63 -2.92
N LEU A 182 -1.45 8.20 -4.14
CA LEU A 182 -0.66 8.39 -5.38
C LEU A 182 0.77 7.82 -5.27
N GLU A 183 0.86 6.54 -4.89
CA GLU A 183 2.11 5.81 -4.69
C GLU A 183 2.92 5.60 -5.97
N HIS A 184 2.34 5.81 -7.16
CA HIS A 184 3.04 5.70 -8.45
C HIS A 184 4.17 6.72 -8.58
N CYS A 185 4.06 7.87 -7.92
CA CYS A 185 5.11 8.89 -7.87
C CYS A 185 6.18 8.62 -6.81
N ALA A 186 5.90 7.78 -5.80
CA ALA A 186 6.82 7.54 -4.69
C ALA A 186 8.18 6.95 -5.13
N PRO A 187 8.26 5.96 -6.04
CA PRO A 187 9.53 5.46 -6.55
C PRO A 187 10.38 6.53 -7.23
N GLN A 188 9.74 7.46 -7.95
CA GLN A 188 10.42 8.57 -8.61
C GLN A 188 10.85 9.63 -7.60
N PHE A 189 10.01 9.94 -6.62
CA PHE A 189 10.29 10.93 -5.59
C PHE A 189 11.39 10.51 -4.61
N PHE A 190 11.44 9.24 -4.19
CA PHE A 190 12.47 8.73 -3.26
C PHE A 190 13.88 8.65 -3.89
N SER A 191 14.12 9.32 -5.02
CA SER A 191 15.43 9.62 -5.56
C SER A 191 16.12 10.83 -4.89
N CYS A 192 15.72 11.20 -3.66
CA CYS A 192 16.31 12.30 -2.88
C CYS A 192 17.79 12.10 -2.50
N ASP A 193 18.40 10.98 -2.90
CA ASP A 193 19.82 10.65 -2.76
C ASP A 193 20.63 11.38 -3.86
N TYR A 194 20.96 12.65 -3.63
CA TYR A 194 21.58 13.53 -4.63
C TYR A 194 23.03 13.12 -4.95
N ASN A 195 23.78 12.74 -3.92
CA ASN A 195 25.15 12.26 -4.08
C ASN A 195 25.21 10.77 -4.50
N ARG A 196 24.06 10.11 -4.70
CA ARG A 196 23.91 8.73 -5.18
C ARG A 196 24.61 7.69 -4.32
N ASN A 197 24.77 7.96 -3.02
CA ASN A 197 25.48 7.08 -2.08
C ASN A 197 24.58 5.98 -1.49
N LYS A 198 23.32 5.86 -1.96
CA LYS A 198 22.26 4.94 -1.53
C LYS A 198 21.74 5.18 -0.11
N LYS A 199 22.08 6.31 0.49
CA LYS A 199 21.63 6.77 1.80
C LYS A 199 21.11 8.20 1.66
N VAL A 200 20.15 8.57 2.50
CA VAL A 200 19.60 9.93 2.51
C VAL A 200 19.91 10.57 3.84
N THR A 201 20.69 11.64 3.86
CA THR A 201 20.99 12.41 5.08
C THR A 201 19.80 13.27 5.50
N LEU A 202 19.83 13.81 6.72
CA LEU A 202 18.81 14.74 7.18
C LEU A 202 18.67 15.96 6.26
N THR A 203 19.80 16.48 5.77
CA THR A 203 19.83 17.64 4.87
C THR A 203 19.25 17.33 3.50
N GLU A 204 19.59 16.18 2.92
CA GLU A 204 18.99 15.71 1.66
C GLU A 204 17.49 15.48 1.80
N TRP A 205 17.07 14.92 2.94
CA TRP A 205 15.67 14.67 3.25
C TRP A 205 14.85 15.97 3.37
N THR A 206 15.31 16.93 4.17
CA THR A 206 14.62 18.22 4.33
C THR A 206 14.63 19.03 3.04
N SER A 207 15.74 19.04 2.31
CA SER A 207 15.82 19.76 1.04
C SER A 207 14.88 19.18 -0.02
N CYS A 208 14.78 17.86 -0.09
CA CYS A 208 13.89 17.19 -1.04
C CYS A 208 12.40 17.39 -0.71
N LEU A 209 12.04 17.35 0.57
CA LEU A 209 10.64 17.46 1.02
C LEU A 209 10.13 18.89 1.15
N VAL A 210 11.02 19.85 1.40
CA VAL A 210 10.65 21.23 1.72
C VAL A 210 11.22 22.16 0.65
N ASP A 211 12.51 22.46 0.69
CA ASP A 211 13.14 23.50 -0.14
C ASP A 211 12.86 23.33 -1.63
N ARG A 212 13.06 22.12 -2.18
CA ARG A 212 12.84 21.84 -3.61
C ARG A 212 11.37 21.83 -3.98
N SER A 213 10.52 21.32 -3.09
CA SER A 213 9.08 21.30 -3.32
C SER A 213 8.50 22.71 -3.37
N GLU A 214 8.97 23.59 -2.49
CA GLU A 214 8.59 25.00 -2.45
C GLU A 214 9.12 25.73 -3.68
N ALA A 215 10.40 25.54 -4.04
CA ALA A 215 10.97 26.12 -5.25
C ALA A 215 10.22 25.67 -6.53
N TRP A 216 9.81 24.40 -6.61
CA TRP A 216 8.99 23.89 -7.71
C TRP A 216 7.60 24.55 -7.71
N PHE A 217 6.93 24.61 -6.56
CA PHE A 217 5.60 25.21 -6.43
C PHE A 217 5.61 26.69 -6.81
N TYR A 218 6.62 27.45 -6.37
CA TYR A 218 6.78 28.85 -6.77
C TYR A 218 6.94 29.00 -8.27
N ARG A 219 7.74 28.16 -8.93
CA ARG A 219 7.95 28.19 -10.39
C ARG A 219 6.75 27.73 -11.21
N PHE A 220 5.93 26.84 -10.65
CA PHE A 220 4.77 26.28 -11.33
C PHE A 220 3.53 27.19 -11.21
N MET A 221 3.44 27.96 -10.12
CA MET A 221 2.33 28.89 -9.85
C MET A 221 2.55 30.30 -10.43
N THR A 222 3.76 30.60 -10.93
CA THR A 222 4.10 31.82 -11.68
C THR A 222 4.06 31.55 -13.17
#